data_AF-A0A848XSX2-F1
#
_entry.id   AF-A0A848XSX2-F1
#
_cell.length_a   1.000
_cell.length_b   1.000
_cell.length_c   1.000
_cell.angle_alpha   90.00
_cell.angle_beta   90.00
_cell.angle_gamma   90.00
#
_symmetry.space_group_name_H-M   'P 1'
#
loop_
_entity.id
_entity.type
_entity.pdbx_description
1 polymer ?
#
loop_
_entity_poly.entity_id
_entity_poly.type
_entity_poly.pdbx_seq_one_letter_code
_entity_poly.pdbx_strand_id
1 'polypeptide(L)'
;MRTILLLLTLALPSCGYVDGEREAAAEAAREATLAEVGRILSRTAGAANRHARSAERILRPLSVMTPGEEQALRRFLAPAHVARARALGVRVRDRAARDSLVAAGRLVRLADSTTHWIVRRGTAPAYVLPELRDVLELLGSRFQERIGELGLPPYRFEITSSLRTAQGQARLRRSNANAAAGVSSHEFGATVDVSYAAFAPPDEPPAALLEDVPEELRPHLERFVDLSMESVSARKSRELGAIFSQVLRDAQAQGVVLVIYERQQTVYHLSVGPVSPVALQPSQ
;
A
#
# COMPACT_ATOMS: atom_id res chain seq x y z
N MET A 1 81.23 58.78 -19.90
CA MET A 1 80.29 58.68 -18.75
C MET A 1 79.09 57.86 -19.16
N ARG A 2 78.72 56.88 -18.31
CA ARG A 2 77.59 55.95 -18.45
C ARG A 2 76.23 56.68 -18.41
N THR A 3 75.24 56.22 -19.19
CA THR A 3 73.81 56.20 -18.80
C THR A 3 73.07 55.29 -19.81
N ILE A 4 72.90 54.00 -19.51
CA ILE A 4 71.83 53.33 -18.74
C ILE A 4 70.47 53.31 -19.47
N LEU A 5 70.19 52.08 -19.90
CA LEU A 5 68.95 51.41 -20.28
C LEU A 5 67.81 51.63 -19.26
N LEU A 6 66.57 51.83 -19.72
CA LEU A 6 65.39 51.53 -18.92
C LEU A 6 64.43 50.66 -19.74
N LEU A 7 64.41 49.37 -19.40
CA LEU A 7 63.44 48.38 -19.86
C LEU A 7 62.23 48.44 -18.94
N LEU A 8 61.06 48.75 -19.50
CA LEU A 8 59.77 48.64 -18.81
C LEU A 8 59.25 47.22 -19.03
N THR A 9 59.46 46.32 -18.07
CA THR A 9 58.78 45.00 -18.05
C THR A 9 57.49 45.12 -17.25
N LEU A 10 56.35 45.12 -17.94
CA LEU A 10 55.05 44.89 -17.33
C LEU A 10 55.02 43.47 -16.75
N ALA A 11 54.91 43.37 -15.42
CA ALA A 11 54.55 42.13 -14.74
C ALA A 11 53.01 41.99 -14.78
N LEU A 12 52.52 41.02 -15.55
CA LEU A 12 51.14 40.53 -15.40
C LEU A 12 51.08 39.59 -14.20
N PRO A 13 50.02 39.64 -13.35
CA PRO A 13 49.86 38.68 -12.27
C PRO A 13 49.57 37.28 -12.83
N SER A 14 50.36 36.31 -12.38
CA SER A 14 50.37 34.92 -12.82
C SER A 14 49.19 34.11 -12.24
N CYS A 15 48.58 33.27 -13.08
CA CYS A 15 47.39 32.41 -12.91
C CYS A 15 47.19 31.69 -11.56
N GLY A 16 48.23 31.43 -10.76
CA GLY A 16 48.12 30.55 -9.58
C GLY A 16 47.27 31.09 -8.42
N TYR A 17 47.11 32.41 -8.29
CA TYR A 17 46.27 33.02 -7.25
C TYR A 17 44.77 32.87 -7.56
N VAL A 18 44.42 33.01 -8.85
CA VAL A 18 43.05 32.87 -9.34
C VAL A 18 42.57 31.42 -9.25
N ASP A 19 43.47 30.44 -9.43
CA ASP A 19 43.14 29.02 -9.27
C ASP A 19 42.90 28.65 -7.79
N GLY A 20 43.68 29.21 -6.86
CA GLY A 20 43.46 29.03 -5.42
C GLY A 20 42.16 29.65 -4.90
N GLU A 21 41.79 30.85 -5.37
CA GLU A 21 40.48 31.46 -5.04
C GLU A 21 39.31 30.65 -5.61
N ARG A 22 39.46 30.11 -6.82
CA ARG A 22 38.44 29.23 -7.44
C ARG A 22 38.27 27.92 -6.67
N GLU A 23 39.35 27.31 -6.22
CA GLU A 23 39.30 26.08 -5.43
C GLU A 23 38.67 26.32 -4.05
N ALA A 24 39.04 27.41 -3.37
CA ALA A 24 38.42 27.81 -2.11
C ALA A 24 36.93 28.14 -2.27
N ALA A 25 36.54 28.83 -3.35
CA ALA A 25 35.14 29.09 -3.66
C ALA A 25 34.36 27.81 -3.98
N ALA A 26 34.98 26.85 -4.67
CA ALA A 26 34.38 25.55 -4.95
C ALA A 26 34.16 24.73 -3.68
N GLU A 27 35.13 24.72 -2.75
CA GLU A 27 35.00 24.03 -1.47
C GLU A 27 33.95 24.70 -0.58
N ALA A 28 33.92 26.03 -0.52
CA ALA A 28 32.88 26.76 0.21
C ALA A 28 31.48 26.51 -0.36
N ALA A 29 31.34 26.44 -1.69
CA ALA A 29 30.08 26.10 -2.35
C ALA A 29 29.65 24.65 -2.04
N ARG A 30 30.61 23.72 -1.98
CA ARG A 30 30.36 22.33 -1.58
C ARG A 30 29.90 22.23 -0.13
N GLU A 31 30.57 22.92 0.78
CA GLU A 31 30.21 22.94 2.20
C GLU A 31 28.80 23.54 2.41
N ALA A 32 28.50 24.65 1.73
CA ALA A 32 27.16 25.25 1.74
C ALA A 32 26.08 24.30 1.20
N THR A 33 26.40 23.55 0.13
CA THR A 33 25.51 22.54 -0.44
C THR A 33 25.27 21.39 0.54
N LEU A 34 26.33 20.85 1.16
CA LEU A 34 26.21 19.78 2.15
C LEU A 34 25.41 20.23 3.38
N ALA A 35 25.61 21.46 3.83
CA ALA A 35 24.85 22.05 4.93
C ALA A 35 23.36 22.20 4.58
N GLU A 36 23.03 22.60 3.35
CA GLU A 36 21.65 22.67 2.88
C GLU A 36 21.01 21.29 2.79
N VAL A 37 21.67 20.33 2.16
CA VAL A 37 21.19 18.94 2.10
C VAL A 37 20.95 18.40 3.52
N GLY A 38 21.88 18.62 4.45
CA GLY A 38 21.75 18.21 5.85
C GLY A 38 20.55 18.84 6.55
N ARG A 39 20.25 20.12 6.30
CA ARG A 39 19.06 20.81 6.81
C ARG A 39 17.77 20.22 6.24
N ILE A 40 17.71 19.99 4.93
CA ILE A 40 16.53 19.41 4.26
C ILE A 40 16.25 18.00 4.79
N LEU A 41 17.28 17.15 4.88
CA LEU A 41 17.15 15.80 5.41
C LEU A 41 16.64 15.81 6.86
N SER A 42 17.24 16.65 7.71
CA SER A 42 16.88 16.74 9.13
C SER A 42 15.45 17.27 9.34
N ARG A 43 15.05 18.28 8.55
CA ARG A 43 13.68 18.84 8.56
C ARG A 43 12.66 17.77 8.15
N THR A 44 12.89 17.12 7.02
CA THR A 44 11.99 16.12 6.44
C THR A 44 11.86 14.90 7.35
N ALA A 45 13.00 14.37 7.82
CA ALA A 45 13.01 13.23 8.74
C ALA A 45 12.32 13.55 10.08
N GLY A 46 12.57 14.75 10.61
CA GLY A 46 11.89 15.23 11.81
C GLY A 46 10.38 15.35 11.62
N ALA A 47 9.92 15.85 10.48
CA ALA A 47 8.50 15.97 10.15
C ALA A 47 7.82 14.61 9.97
N ALA A 48 8.44 13.69 9.22
CA ALA A 48 7.95 12.33 9.02
C ALA A 48 7.82 11.57 10.35
N ASN A 49 8.82 11.67 11.24
CA ASN A 49 8.77 11.06 12.56
C ASN A 49 7.69 11.67 13.47
N ARG A 50 7.47 12.99 13.41
CA ARG A 50 6.34 13.63 14.12
C ARG A 50 5.00 13.11 13.61
N HIS A 51 4.86 12.97 12.30
CA HIS A 51 3.66 12.44 11.66
C HIS A 51 3.39 10.99 12.10
N ALA A 52 4.42 10.13 12.05
CA ALA A 52 4.36 8.74 12.50
C ALA A 52 3.94 8.63 13.98
N ARG A 53 4.58 9.39 14.86
CA ARG A 53 4.24 9.44 16.29
C ARG A 53 2.82 9.95 16.54
N SER A 54 2.32 10.86 15.71
CA SER A 54 0.94 11.33 15.81
C SER A 54 -0.05 10.21 15.47
N ALA A 55 0.18 9.50 14.36
CA ALA A 55 -0.62 8.35 13.96
C ALA A 55 -0.60 7.26 15.06
N GLU A 56 0.57 6.94 15.61
CA GLU A 56 0.67 5.99 16.73
C GLU A 56 -0.10 6.42 17.97
N ARG A 57 -0.10 7.73 18.29
CA ARG A 57 -0.83 8.27 19.43
C ARG A 57 -2.34 8.14 19.25
N ILE A 58 -2.83 8.34 18.03
CA ILE A 58 -4.24 8.14 17.67
C ILE A 58 -4.61 6.65 17.76
N LEU A 59 -3.73 5.75 17.29
CA LEU A 59 -3.99 4.31 17.30
C LEU A 59 -3.87 3.68 18.70
N ARG A 60 -2.95 4.16 19.56
CA ARG A 60 -2.70 3.59 20.90
C ARG A 60 -3.93 3.43 21.81
N PRO A 61 -4.87 4.39 21.92
CA PRO A 61 -6.05 4.23 22.76
C PRO A 61 -7.12 3.30 22.15
N LEU A 62 -7.02 2.96 20.87
CA LEU A 62 -8.04 2.16 20.21
C LEU A 62 -7.99 0.71 20.69
N SER A 63 -9.17 0.20 21.05
CA SER A 63 -9.32 -1.22 21.37
C SER A 63 -9.12 -2.06 20.12
N VAL A 64 -8.43 -3.18 20.28
CA VAL A 64 -8.42 -4.25 19.28
C VAL A 64 -9.76 -4.97 19.28
N MET A 65 -10.05 -5.75 18.25
CA MET A 65 -11.30 -6.52 18.18
C MET A 65 -11.52 -7.38 19.43
N THR A 66 -12.76 -7.35 19.93
CA THR A 66 -13.22 -8.28 20.96
C THR A 66 -13.51 -9.66 20.36
N PRO A 67 -13.51 -10.74 21.16
CA PRO A 67 -13.90 -12.07 20.67
C PRO A 67 -15.29 -12.13 20.02
N GLY A 68 -16.24 -11.31 20.50
CA GLY A 68 -17.58 -11.22 19.90
C GLY A 68 -17.56 -10.62 18.50
N GLU A 69 -16.70 -9.63 18.28
CA GLU A 69 -16.50 -9.01 16.96
C GLU A 69 -15.79 -9.95 15.99
N GLU A 70 -14.78 -10.68 16.47
CA GLU A 70 -14.15 -11.76 15.68
C GLU A 70 -15.20 -12.82 15.28
N GLN A 71 -16.06 -13.22 16.22
CA GLN A 71 -17.11 -14.21 15.97
C GLN A 71 -18.15 -13.71 14.96
N ALA A 72 -18.49 -12.41 14.97
CA ALA A 72 -19.39 -11.81 14.00
C ALA A 72 -18.84 -11.90 12.56
N LEU A 73 -17.52 -11.78 12.39
CA LEU A 73 -16.82 -12.00 11.12
C LEU A 73 -16.53 -13.47 10.82
N ARG A 74 -17.03 -14.42 11.61
CA ARG A 74 -16.93 -15.87 11.37
C ARG A 74 -18.31 -16.51 11.17
N ARG A 75 -19.32 -15.70 10.84
CA ARG A 75 -20.70 -16.15 10.59
C ARG A 75 -20.83 -17.03 9.33
N PHE A 76 -20.15 -16.66 8.25
CA PHE A 76 -20.25 -17.37 6.97
C PHE A 76 -19.01 -18.23 6.75
N LEU A 77 -19.08 -19.52 7.06
CA LEU A 77 -17.92 -20.41 6.92
C LEU A 77 -17.65 -20.80 5.45
N ALA A 78 -16.54 -21.49 5.21
CA ALA A 78 -16.05 -21.87 3.87
C ALA A 78 -17.11 -22.42 2.90
N PRO A 79 -18.09 -23.28 3.30
CA PRO A 79 -19.14 -23.74 2.39
C PRO A 79 -19.98 -22.60 1.79
N ALA A 80 -20.30 -21.56 2.57
CA ALA A 80 -21.08 -20.42 2.10
C ALA A 80 -20.29 -19.61 1.05
N HIS A 81 -19.00 -19.42 1.26
CA HIS A 81 -18.11 -18.77 0.31
C HIS A 81 -17.99 -19.55 -1.00
N VAL A 82 -17.81 -20.87 -0.93
CA VAL A 82 -17.76 -21.73 -2.13
C VAL A 82 -19.08 -21.71 -2.88
N ALA A 83 -20.22 -21.80 -2.18
CA ALA A 83 -21.54 -21.73 -2.80
C ALA A 83 -21.77 -20.40 -3.50
N ARG A 84 -21.43 -19.28 -2.86
CA ARG A 84 -21.56 -17.95 -3.44
C ARG A 84 -20.64 -17.75 -4.64
N ALA A 85 -19.39 -18.17 -4.53
CA ALA A 85 -18.41 -18.09 -5.60
C ALA A 85 -18.84 -18.90 -6.83
N ARG A 86 -19.42 -20.09 -6.63
CA ARG A 86 -20.01 -20.91 -7.72
C ARG A 86 -21.21 -20.27 -8.39
N ALA A 87 -22.04 -19.55 -7.63
CA ALA A 87 -23.23 -18.92 -8.17
C ALA A 87 -22.89 -17.74 -9.10
N LEU A 88 -21.78 -17.04 -8.83
CA LEU A 88 -21.37 -15.85 -9.59
C LEU A 88 -20.36 -16.17 -10.70
N GLY A 89 -19.37 -17.00 -10.41
CA GLY A 89 -18.22 -17.23 -11.28
C GLY A 89 -18.27 -18.58 -11.99
N VAL A 90 -17.36 -18.72 -12.97
CA VAL A 90 -17.07 -20.01 -13.60
C VAL A 90 -15.78 -20.56 -13.02
N ARG A 91 -15.77 -21.85 -12.72
CA ARG A 91 -14.58 -22.53 -12.19
C ARG A 91 -13.43 -22.47 -13.19
N VAL A 92 -12.36 -21.78 -12.84
CA VAL A 92 -11.19 -21.56 -13.69
C VAL A 92 -10.23 -22.73 -13.56
N ARG A 93 -10.14 -23.57 -14.60
CA ARG A 93 -9.33 -24.80 -14.54
C ARG A 93 -7.83 -24.52 -14.58
N ASP A 94 -7.40 -23.63 -15.48
CA ASP A 94 -6.00 -23.34 -15.80
C ASP A 94 -5.83 -21.89 -16.27
N ARG A 95 -4.61 -21.54 -16.72
CA ARG A 95 -4.28 -20.18 -17.18
C ARG A 95 -4.99 -19.82 -18.49
N ALA A 96 -5.13 -20.76 -19.43
CA ALA A 96 -5.81 -20.51 -20.70
C ALA A 96 -7.30 -20.18 -20.48
N ALA A 97 -7.96 -20.90 -19.56
CA ALA A 97 -9.33 -20.62 -19.16
C ALA A 97 -9.45 -19.23 -18.50
N ARG A 98 -8.51 -18.85 -17.63
CA ARG A 98 -8.44 -17.50 -17.06
C ARG A 98 -8.33 -16.45 -18.16
N ASP A 99 -7.39 -16.63 -19.08
CA ASP A 99 -7.10 -15.64 -20.14
C ASP A 99 -8.30 -15.46 -21.07
N SER A 100 -9.01 -16.55 -21.36
CA SER A 100 -10.27 -16.50 -22.12
C SER A 100 -11.36 -15.71 -21.39
N LEU A 101 -11.47 -15.86 -20.06
CA LEU A 101 -12.43 -15.10 -19.25
C LEU A 101 -12.04 -13.62 -19.14
N VAL A 102 -10.75 -13.30 -19.10
CA VAL A 102 -10.25 -11.91 -19.14
C VAL A 102 -10.55 -11.28 -20.49
N ALA A 103 -10.27 -11.97 -21.59
CA ALA A 103 -10.59 -11.49 -22.94
C ALA A 103 -12.10 -11.27 -23.14
N ALA A 104 -12.94 -12.07 -22.48
CA ALA A 104 -14.39 -11.92 -22.48
C ALA A 104 -14.91 -10.86 -21.48
N GLY A 105 -14.04 -10.15 -20.75
CA GLY A 105 -14.44 -9.15 -19.74
C GLY A 105 -15.10 -9.73 -18.48
N ARG A 106 -15.09 -11.06 -18.32
CA ARG A 106 -15.69 -11.76 -17.16
C ARG A 106 -14.77 -11.82 -15.96
N LEU A 107 -13.48 -11.62 -16.17
CA LEU A 107 -12.49 -11.39 -15.13
C LEU A 107 -11.73 -10.11 -15.47
N VAL A 108 -11.41 -9.35 -14.44
CA VAL A 108 -10.59 -8.14 -14.55
C VAL A 108 -9.31 -8.32 -13.73
N ARG A 109 -8.21 -7.76 -14.23
CA ARG A 109 -6.98 -7.66 -13.46
C ARG A 109 -7.12 -6.50 -12.47
N LEU A 110 -6.80 -6.72 -11.20
CA LEU A 110 -6.65 -5.63 -10.24
C LEU A 110 -5.32 -4.90 -10.49
N ALA A 111 -5.33 -3.58 -10.33
CA ALA A 111 -4.09 -2.82 -10.23
C ALA A 111 -3.30 -3.29 -8.99
N ASP A 112 -1.97 -3.34 -9.12
CA ASP A 112 -1.10 -3.82 -8.04
C ASP A 112 -1.02 -2.81 -6.87
N SER A 113 -1.30 -1.54 -7.15
CA SER A 113 -1.38 -0.44 -6.17
C SER A 113 -2.51 0.49 -6.58
N THR A 114 -3.33 0.91 -5.62
CA THR A 114 -4.32 1.98 -5.74
C THR A 114 -4.29 2.84 -4.48
N THR A 115 -5.13 3.88 -4.43
CA THR A 115 -5.40 4.63 -3.20
C THR A 115 -6.07 3.80 -2.09
N HIS A 116 -6.60 2.62 -2.40
CA HIS A 116 -7.38 1.79 -1.48
C HIS A 116 -6.65 0.52 -1.03
N TRP A 117 -5.90 -0.11 -1.93
CA TRP A 117 -5.23 -1.38 -1.65
C TRP A 117 -3.87 -1.48 -2.32
N ILE A 118 -3.09 -2.46 -1.85
CA ILE A 118 -1.96 -3.01 -2.59
C ILE A 118 -2.15 -4.52 -2.80
N VAL A 119 -1.61 -5.06 -3.88
CA VAL A 119 -1.45 -6.51 -4.08
C VAL A 119 -0.06 -6.89 -3.58
N ARG A 120 0.00 -7.86 -2.66
CA ARG A 120 1.24 -8.31 -2.02
C ARG A 120 2.32 -8.63 -3.06
N ARG A 121 3.51 -8.03 -2.89
CA ARG A 121 4.67 -8.31 -3.75
C ARG A 121 5.04 -9.80 -3.71
N GLY A 122 5.40 -10.35 -4.87
CA GLY A 122 5.77 -11.75 -5.01
C GLY A 122 4.58 -12.70 -5.17
N THR A 123 3.34 -12.20 -5.12
CA THR A 123 2.15 -12.99 -5.49
C THR A 123 1.89 -12.94 -7.00
N ALA A 124 1.07 -13.87 -7.49
CA ALA A 124 0.65 -13.85 -8.89
C ALA A 124 -0.26 -12.64 -9.15
N PRO A 125 -0.31 -12.11 -10.40
CA PRO A 125 -1.20 -11.00 -10.73
C PRO A 125 -2.64 -11.31 -10.33
N ALA A 126 -3.30 -10.35 -9.69
CA ALA A 126 -4.61 -10.56 -9.12
C ALA A 126 -5.71 -10.43 -10.17
N TYR A 127 -6.53 -11.46 -10.31
CA TYR A 127 -7.70 -11.46 -11.19
C TYR A 127 -8.95 -11.72 -10.36
N VAL A 128 -10.02 -11.00 -10.65
CA VAL A 128 -11.29 -11.09 -9.92
C VAL A 128 -12.46 -10.88 -10.87
N LEU A 129 -13.67 -11.22 -10.42
CA LEU A 129 -14.91 -10.77 -11.07
C LEU A 129 -15.03 -9.23 -10.96
N PRO A 130 -15.59 -8.54 -11.97
CA PRO A 130 -15.86 -7.09 -11.89
C PRO A 130 -16.60 -6.69 -10.60
N GLU A 131 -17.59 -7.47 -10.19
CA GLU A 131 -18.38 -7.21 -8.98
C GLU A 131 -17.54 -7.26 -7.70
N LEU A 132 -16.50 -8.10 -7.66
CA LEU A 132 -15.59 -8.12 -6.52
C LEU A 132 -14.68 -6.90 -6.51
N ARG A 133 -14.27 -6.40 -7.68
CA ARG A 133 -13.55 -5.12 -7.75
C ARG A 133 -14.40 -4.00 -7.16
N ASP A 134 -15.68 -3.92 -7.52
CA ASP A 134 -16.58 -2.89 -6.99
C ASP A 134 -16.77 -3.00 -5.46
N VAL A 135 -16.84 -4.23 -4.94
CA VAL A 135 -16.84 -4.46 -3.48
C VAL A 135 -15.55 -3.95 -2.85
N LEU A 136 -14.37 -4.20 -3.45
CA LEU A 136 -13.09 -3.75 -2.92
C LEU A 136 -12.94 -2.22 -2.95
N GLU A 137 -13.43 -1.57 -4.00
CA GLU A 137 -13.48 -0.10 -4.09
C GLU A 137 -14.38 0.49 -2.98
N LEU A 138 -15.57 -0.09 -2.77
CA LEU A 138 -16.46 0.33 -1.69
C LEU A 138 -15.84 0.16 -0.30
N LEU A 139 -15.24 -1.01 -0.04
CA LEU A 139 -14.56 -1.29 1.24
C LEU A 139 -13.36 -0.36 1.44
N GLY A 140 -12.60 -0.09 0.38
CA GLY A 140 -11.51 0.88 0.37
C GLY A 140 -11.97 2.28 0.71
N SER A 141 -12.98 2.80 0.01
CA SER A 141 -13.55 4.12 0.26
C SER A 141 -14.02 4.27 1.71
N ARG A 142 -14.77 3.28 2.24
CA ARG A 142 -15.25 3.31 3.63
C ARG A 142 -14.12 3.22 4.64
N PHE A 143 -13.07 2.46 4.33
CA PHE A 143 -11.88 2.39 5.18
C PHE A 143 -11.14 3.74 5.20
N GLN A 144 -10.96 4.38 4.04
CA GLN A 144 -10.35 5.69 3.91
C GLN A 144 -11.13 6.77 4.66
N GLU A 145 -12.46 6.79 4.52
CA GLU A 145 -13.33 7.67 5.28
C GLU A 145 -13.13 7.50 6.78
N ARG A 146 -13.17 6.25 7.26
CA ARG A 146 -13.06 5.95 8.69
C ARG A 146 -11.71 6.33 9.29
N ILE A 147 -10.60 6.08 8.59
CA ILE A 147 -9.27 6.49 9.08
C ILE A 147 -9.07 8.01 8.95
N GLY A 148 -9.68 8.64 7.96
CA GLY A 148 -9.72 10.09 7.80
C GLY A 148 -10.43 10.81 8.95
N GLU A 149 -11.59 10.30 9.41
CA GLU A 149 -12.30 10.82 10.58
C GLU A 149 -11.44 10.81 11.86
N LEU A 150 -10.53 9.84 11.97
CA LEU A 150 -9.61 9.70 13.09
C LEU A 150 -8.35 10.58 12.95
N GLY A 151 -8.17 11.25 11.80
CA GLY A 151 -6.96 12.02 11.49
C GLY A 151 -5.73 11.15 11.22
N LEU A 152 -5.93 9.91 10.78
CA LEU A 152 -4.85 9.00 10.40
C LEU A 152 -4.43 9.20 8.94
N PRO A 153 -3.17 8.89 8.59
CA PRO A 153 -2.76 8.75 7.19
C PRO A 153 -3.66 7.75 6.45
N PRO A 154 -3.87 7.91 5.13
CA PRO A 154 -4.72 7.05 4.31
C PRO A 154 -4.08 5.67 4.05
N TYR A 155 -3.91 4.87 5.12
CA TYR A 155 -3.41 3.49 5.04
C TYR A 155 -4.30 2.65 4.14
N ARG A 156 -3.68 1.65 3.50
CA ARG A 156 -4.34 0.80 2.50
C ARG A 156 -4.29 -0.66 2.93
N PHE A 157 -5.34 -1.41 2.63
CA PHE A 157 -5.35 -2.83 2.96
C PHE A 157 -4.52 -3.63 1.95
N GLU A 158 -3.93 -4.74 2.39
CA GLU A 158 -3.10 -5.59 1.53
C GLU A 158 -3.86 -6.84 1.08
N ILE A 159 -4.05 -7.01 -0.23
CA ILE A 159 -4.55 -8.23 -0.85
C ILE A 159 -3.41 -9.23 -0.95
N THR A 160 -3.56 -10.38 -0.31
CA THR A 160 -2.50 -11.41 -0.25
C THR A 160 -2.75 -12.57 -1.21
N SER A 161 -3.99 -12.73 -1.67
CA SER A 161 -4.40 -13.84 -2.52
C SER A 161 -5.71 -13.52 -3.23
N SER A 162 -5.89 -14.01 -4.45
CA SER A 162 -7.06 -13.78 -5.32
C SER A 162 -7.37 -15.04 -6.14
N LEU A 163 -7.86 -14.93 -7.38
CA LEU A 163 -8.15 -16.08 -8.23
C LEU A 163 -6.98 -17.07 -8.27
N ARG A 164 -7.28 -18.34 -8.00
CA ARG A 164 -6.37 -19.46 -8.16
C ARG A 164 -7.00 -20.49 -9.08
N THR A 165 -6.29 -20.89 -10.13
CA THR A 165 -6.79 -21.94 -11.02
C THR A 165 -6.93 -23.27 -10.28
N ALA A 166 -7.83 -24.15 -10.70
CA ALA A 166 -8.00 -25.47 -10.10
C ALA A 166 -6.68 -26.28 -10.11
N GLN A 167 -5.90 -26.18 -11.19
CA GLN A 167 -4.55 -26.75 -11.26
C GLN A 167 -3.60 -26.12 -10.24
N GLY A 168 -3.64 -24.80 -10.07
CA GLY A 168 -2.86 -24.08 -9.07
C GLY A 168 -3.23 -24.49 -7.64
N GLN A 169 -4.52 -24.64 -7.35
CA GLN A 169 -5.03 -25.12 -6.06
C GLN A 169 -4.57 -26.56 -5.79
N ALA A 170 -4.58 -27.44 -6.81
CA ALA A 170 -4.09 -28.81 -6.68
C ALA A 170 -2.58 -28.87 -6.40
N ARG A 171 -1.78 -27.96 -6.97
CA ARG A 171 -0.36 -27.83 -6.65
C ARG A 171 -0.16 -27.33 -5.22
N LEU A 172 -0.90 -26.30 -4.80
CA LEU A 172 -0.80 -25.71 -3.46
C LEU A 172 -1.09 -26.73 -2.35
N ARG A 173 -2.08 -27.61 -2.54
CA ARG A 173 -2.40 -28.68 -1.59
C ARG A 173 -1.22 -29.61 -1.27
N ARG A 174 -0.24 -29.73 -2.16
CA ARG A 174 0.93 -30.60 -1.94
C ARG A 174 1.89 -30.05 -0.89
N SER A 175 1.87 -28.74 -0.66
CA SER A 175 2.85 -28.06 0.19
C SER A 175 2.22 -27.20 1.29
N ASN A 176 0.90 -27.04 1.31
CA ASN A 176 0.18 -26.22 2.28
C ASN A 176 -0.97 -27.00 2.91
N ALA A 177 -0.82 -27.37 4.18
CA ALA A 177 -1.83 -28.08 4.97
C ALA A 177 -3.13 -27.30 5.15
N ASN A 178 -3.08 -25.96 5.03
CA ASN A 178 -4.25 -25.10 5.15
C ASN A 178 -4.98 -24.91 3.81
N ALA A 179 -4.52 -25.53 2.72
CA ALA A 179 -5.19 -25.45 1.43
C ALA A 179 -6.51 -26.24 1.47
N ALA A 180 -7.57 -25.65 0.91
CA ALA A 180 -8.86 -26.33 0.80
C ALA A 180 -8.71 -27.73 0.18
N ALA A 181 -9.15 -28.75 0.92
CA ALA A 181 -9.10 -30.16 0.52
C ALA A 181 -9.92 -30.42 -0.76
N GLY A 182 -11.01 -29.68 -0.94
CA GLY A 182 -11.89 -29.75 -2.11
C GLY A 182 -11.77 -28.55 -3.05
N VAL A 183 -12.92 -28.12 -3.56
CA VAL A 183 -13.05 -26.92 -4.39
C VAL A 183 -12.86 -25.67 -3.52
N SER A 184 -11.93 -24.82 -3.91
CA SER A 184 -11.71 -23.51 -3.28
C SER A 184 -12.60 -22.44 -3.90
N SER A 185 -13.07 -21.50 -3.09
CA SER A 185 -13.79 -20.29 -3.51
C SER A 185 -12.93 -19.40 -4.44
N HIS A 186 -11.61 -19.41 -4.25
CA HIS A 186 -10.65 -18.74 -5.13
C HIS A 186 -10.65 -19.28 -6.56
N GLU A 187 -11.26 -20.44 -6.85
CA GLU A 187 -11.30 -20.99 -8.21
C GLU A 187 -12.30 -20.28 -9.13
N PHE A 188 -13.05 -19.28 -8.64
CA PHE A 188 -14.15 -18.64 -9.38
C PHE A 188 -13.98 -17.12 -9.57
N GLY A 189 -12.94 -16.51 -8.98
CA GLY A 189 -12.67 -15.07 -9.08
C GLY A 189 -13.55 -14.18 -8.19
N ALA A 190 -14.48 -14.77 -7.44
CA ALA A 190 -15.41 -14.08 -6.55
C ALA A 190 -14.87 -13.89 -5.12
N THR A 191 -13.58 -14.17 -4.89
CA THR A 191 -12.96 -14.24 -3.57
C THR A 191 -11.54 -13.68 -3.57
N VAL A 192 -11.20 -12.94 -2.52
CA VAL A 192 -9.82 -12.51 -2.20
C VAL A 192 -9.51 -12.73 -0.72
N ASP A 193 -8.23 -12.89 -0.41
CA ASP A 193 -7.73 -12.84 0.97
C ASP A 193 -7.07 -11.47 1.19
N VAL A 194 -7.45 -10.80 2.28
CA VAL A 194 -6.92 -9.50 2.69
C VAL A 194 -6.23 -9.65 4.04
N SER A 195 -5.01 -9.15 4.21
CA SER A 195 -4.32 -9.25 5.50
C SER A 195 -5.02 -8.40 6.56
N TYR A 196 -5.10 -8.92 7.79
CA TYR A 196 -5.43 -8.12 8.96
C TYR A 196 -4.19 -7.76 9.80
N ALA A 197 -3.01 -8.20 9.36
CA ALA A 197 -1.74 -8.02 10.05
C ALA A 197 -0.78 -7.08 9.31
N ALA A 198 -1.12 -6.67 8.09
CA ALA A 198 -0.32 -5.80 7.25
C ALA A 198 -1.20 -4.80 6.51
N PHE A 199 -0.79 -3.54 6.56
CA PHE A 199 -1.40 -2.41 5.86
C PHE A 199 -0.28 -1.61 5.20
N ALA A 200 -0.51 -1.17 3.97
CA ALA A 200 0.43 -0.34 3.24
C ALA A 200 0.30 1.12 3.64
N PRO A 201 1.40 1.89 3.58
CA PRO A 201 1.37 3.34 3.76
C PRO A 201 0.48 3.99 2.69
N PRO A 202 0.20 5.30 2.79
CA PRO A 202 -0.43 6.08 1.72
C PRO A 202 0.13 5.78 0.33
N ASP A 203 -0.69 5.91 -0.72
CA ASP A 203 -0.23 5.72 -2.11
C ASP A 203 0.76 6.80 -2.54
N GLU A 204 0.54 8.01 -2.04
CA GLU A 204 1.49 9.12 -2.14
C GLU A 204 1.84 9.61 -0.73
N PRO A 205 3.12 9.92 -0.47
CA PRO A 205 3.51 10.54 0.79
C PRO A 205 2.83 11.91 0.94
N PRO A 206 2.49 12.33 2.17
CA PRO A 206 1.87 13.64 2.38
C PRO A 206 2.71 14.77 1.76
N ALA A 207 2.16 15.49 0.79
CA ALA A 207 2.88 16.51 0.03
C ALA A 207 3.59 17.55 0.91
N ALA A 208 2.96 17.94 2.03
CA ALA A 208 3.53 18.86 3.02
C ALA A 208 4.86 18.36 3.65
N LEU A 209 5.14 17.05 3.63
CA LEU A 209 6.41 16.50 4.11
C LEU A 209 7.54 16.65 3.08
N LEU A 210 7.20 16.81 1.81
CA LEU A 210 8.14 16.91 0.69
C LEU A 210 8.14 18.31 0.06
N GLU A 211 7.48 19.27 0.69
CA GLU A 211 7.48 20.67 0.29
C GLU A 211 8.91 21.24 0.36
N ASP A 212 9.28 21.96 -0.69
CA ASP A 212 10.61 22.55 -0.90
C ASP A 212 11.77 21.53 -0.90
N VAL A 213 11.48 20.27 -1.22
CA VAL A 213 12.52 19.25 -1.46
C VAL A 213 12.98 19.32 -2.91
N PRO A 214 14.29 19.50 -3.18
CA PRO A 214 14.85 19.40 -4.52
C PRO A 214 14.54 18.05 -5.17
N GLU A 215 14.26 18.04 -6.47
CA GLU A 215 13.88 16.83 -7.22
C GLU A 215 14.93 15.72 -7.10
N GLU A 216 16.21 16.06 -6.96
CA GLU A 216 17.31 15.12 -6.80
C GLU A 216 17.25 14.35 -5.47
N LEU A 217 16.69 14.98 -4.42
CA LEU A 217 16.54 14.36 -3.10
C LEU A 217 15.18 13.69 -2.90
N ARG A 218 14.18 14.04 -3.71
CA ARG A 218 12.80 13.60 -3.53
C ARG A 218 12.66 12.07 -3.46
N PRO A 219 13.20 11.24 -4.37
CA PRO A 219 13.02 9.79 -4.29
C PRO A 219 13.59 9.15 -3.02
N HIS A 220 14.66 9.73 -2.47
CA HIS A 220 15.28 9.25 -1.23
C HIS A 220 14.44 9.61 -0.01
N LEU A 221 13.87 10.80 0.00
CA LEU A 221 13.03 11.30 1.08
C LEU A 221 11.63 10.69 1.06
N GLU A 222 11.04 10.46 -0.12
CA GLU A 222 9.81 9.66 -0.30
C GLU A 222 9.96 8.30 0.37
N ARG A 223 11.03 7.56 0.03
CA ARG A 223 11.31 6.26 0.64
C ARG A 223 11.44 6.35 2.16
N PHE A 224 12.06 7.40 2.68
CA PHE A 224 12.18 7.59 4.13
C PHE A 224 10.81 7.84 4.79
N VAL A 225 9.96 8.67 4.18
CA VAL A 225 8.60 8.94 4.63
C VAL A 225 7.76 7.66 4.61
N ASP A 226 7.84 6.90 3.51
CA ASP A 226 7.14 5.62 3.35
C ASP A 226 7.56 4.63 4.43
N LEU A 227 8.86 4.43 4.64
CA LEU A 227 9.38 3.56 5.71
C LEU A 227 8.91 4.00 7.10
N SER A 228 8.81 5.31 7.33
CA SER A 228 8.28 5.85 8.59
C SER A 228 6.81 5.47 8.79
N MET A 229 6.01 5.52 7.72
CA MET A 229 4.59 5.14 7.76
C MET A 229 4.39 3.62 7.83
N GLU A 230 5.19 2.84 7.10
CA GLU A 230 5.24 1.38 7.18
C GLU A 230 5.57 0.90 8.59
N SER A 231 6.51 1.58 9.27
CA SER A 231 6.85 1.26 10.66
C SER A 231 5.64 1.39 11.59
N VAL A 232 4.78 2.39 11.35
CA VAL A 232 3.54 2.56 12.12
C VAL A 232 2.57 1.43 11.83
N SER A 233 2.27 1.14 10.55
CA SER A 233 1.32 0.09 10.21
C SER A 233 1.78 -1.30 10.67
N ALA A 234 3.09 -1.57 10.66
CA ALA A 234 3.67 -2.81 11.18
C ALA A 234 3.45 -2.95 12.70
N ARG A 235 3.62 -1.86 13.47
CA ARG A 235 3.44 -1.86 14.94
C ARG A 235 1.98 -1.76 15.37
N LYS A 236 1.11 -1.24 14.49
CA LYS A 236 -0.28 -0.89 14.78
C LYS A 236 -1.30 -1.60 13.88
N SER A 237 -0.89 -2.75 13.33
CA SER A 237 -1.74 -3.53 12.42
C SER A 237 -3.00 -4.06 13.10
N ARG A 238 -2.98 -4.31 14.41
CA ARG A 238 -4.17 -4.77 15.15
C ARG A 238 -5.21 -3.66 15.29
N GLU A 239 -4.77 -2.43 15.56
CA GLU A 239 -5.63 -1.27 15.68
C GLU A 239 -6.20 -0.87 14.31
N LEU A 240 -5.37 -0.84 13.25
CA LEU A 240 -5.83 -0.67 11.87
C LEU A 240 -6.79 -1.80 11.44
N GLY A 241 -6.47 -3.03 11.82
CA GLY A 241 -7.32 -4.20 11.62
C GLY A 241 -8.67 -4.08 12.30
N ALA A 242 -8.73 -3.53 13.52
CA ALA A 242 -9.99 -3.29 14.22
C ALA A 242 -10.87 -2.26 13.48
N ILE A 243 -10.26 -1.18 12.97
CA ILE A 243 -10.96 -0.17 12.15
C ILE A 243 -11.51 -0.82 10.87
N PHE A 244 -10.67 -1.55 10.13
CA PHE A 244 -11.11 -2.21 8.89
C PHE A 244 -12.17 -3.29 9.17
N SER A 245 -12.08 -3.98 10.31
CA SER A 245 -13.08 -4.97 10.73
C SER A 245 -14.45 -4.35 11.01
N GLN A 246 -14.50 -3.11 11.48
CA GLN A 246 -15.76 -2.38 11.60
C GLN A 246 -16.40 -2.22 10.21
N VAL A 247 -15.64 -1.73 9.23
CA VAL A 247 -16.10 -1.58 7.83
C VAL A 247 -16.59 -2.91 7.25
N LEU A 248 -15.84 -4.00 7.49
CA LEU A 248 -16.21 -5.34 7.04
C LEU A 248 -17.50 -5.86 7.68
N ARG A 249 -17.70 -5.61 8.98
CA ARG A 249 -18.93 -6.02 9.67
C ARG A 249 -20.14 -5.27 9.14
N ASP A 250 -20.01 -3.97 8.91
CA ASP A 250 -21.11 -3.14 8.39
C ASP A 250 -21.48 -3.55 6.96
N ALA A 251 -20.47 -3.75 6.10
CA ALA A 251 -20.68 -4.26 4.75
C ALA A 251 -21.28 -5.68 4.74
N GLN A 252 -20.86 -6.55 5.66
CA GLN A 252 -21.43 -7.89 5.81
C GLN A 252 -22.89 -7.85 6.29
N ALA A 253 -23.22 -6.95 7.24
CA ALA A 253 -24.59 -6.77 7.72
C ALA A 253 -25.53 -6.26 6.60
N GLN A 254 -24.99 -5.45 5.68
CA GLN A 254 -25.68 -4.98 4.47
C GLN A 254 -25.74 -6.05 3.36
N GLY A 255 -25.10 -7.21 3.54
CA GLY A 255 -25.08 -8.28 2.55
C GLY A 255 -24.19 -8.01 1.34
N VAL A 256 -23.27 -7.03 1.42
CA VAL A 256 -22.35 -6.67 0.33
C VAL A 256 -21.20 -7.65 0.19
N VAL A 257 -20.76 -8.21 1.31
CA VAL A 257 -19.60 -9.09 1.38
C VAL A 257 -19.85 -10.22 2.38
N LEU A 258 -19.35 -11.40 2.08
CA LEU A 258 -19.20 -12.49 3.03
C LEU A 258 -17.76 -12.44 3.56
N VAL A 259 -17.59 -12.55 4.88
CA VAL A 259 -16.28 -12.48 5.52
C VAL A 259 -16.05 -13.72 6.39
N ILE A 260 -14.83 -14.26 6.33
CA ILE A 260 -14.26 -15.10 7.39
C ILE A 260 -13.02 -14.43 7.94
N TYR A 261 -13.00 -14.13 9.23
CA TYR A 261 -11.76 -13.78 9.94
C TYR A 261 -10.94 -15.04 10.22
N GLU A 262 -9.91 -15.33 9.40
CA GLU A 262 -9.13 -16.57 9.46
C GLU A 262 -7.83 -16.48 10.24
N ARG A 263 -7.87 -17.03 11.46
CA ARG A 263 -6.78 -16.98 12.44
C ARG A 263 -5.53 -17.74 12.03
N GLN A 264 -5.69 -18.84 11.29
CA GLN A 264 -4.57 -19.70 10.88
C GLN A 264 -3.76 -19.13 9.71
N GLN A 265 -4.35 -18.25 8.90
CA GLN A 265 -3.72 -17.69 7.70
C GLN A 265 -3.51 -16.17 7.79
N THR A 266 -3.89 -15.55 8.91
CA THR A 266 -3.77 -14.11 9.17
C THR A 266 -4.42 -13.20 8.13
N VAL A 267 -5.61 -13.61 7.65
CA VAL A 267 -6.37 -12.90 6.62
C VAL A 267 -7.87 -12.83 6.94
N TYR A 268 -8.53 -11.82 6.38
CA TYR A 268 -9.95 -11.88 6.06
C TYR A 268 -10.12 -12.59 4.73
N HIS A 269 -10.92 -13.65 4.71
CA HIS A 269 -11.37 -14.29 3.49
C HIS A 269 -12.66 -13.59 3.03
N LEU A 270 -12.59 -12.82 1.95
CA LEU A 270 -13.68 -11.98 1.47
C LEU A 270 -14.30 -12.59 0.22
N SER A 271 -15.62 -12.61 0.12
CA SER A 271 -16.33 -13.00 -1.11
C SER A 271 -17.52 -12.09 -1.38
N VAL A 272 -17.86 -11.90 -2.65
CA VAL A 272 -18.98 -11.03 -3.05
C VAL A 272 -20.28 -11.48 -2.38
N GLY A 273 -20.93 -10.60 -1.63
CA GLY A 273 -22.21 -10.85 -0.98
C GLY A 273 -23.39 -10.80 -1.94
N PRO A 274 -24.61 -11.15 -1.48
CA PRO A 274 -25.83 -11.13 -2.30
C PRO A 274 -26.26 -9.75 -2.81
N VAL A 275 -25.91 -8.67 -2.10
CA VAL A 275 -26.31 -7.29 -2.43
C VAL A 275 -25.20 -6.60 -3.22
N SER A 276 -25.57 -6.00 -4.36
CA SER A 276 -24.62 -5.24 -5.18
C SER A 276 -24.21 -3.93 -4.49
N PRO A 277 -22.91 -3.57 -4.45
CA PRO A 277 -22.44 -2.26 -3.96
C PRO A 277 -23.14 -1.07 -4.65
N VAL A 278 -23.43 -1.21 -5.94
CA VAL A 278 -24.09 -0.18 -6.76
C VAL A 278 -25.49 0.15 -6.25
N ALA A 279 -26.19 -0.85 -5.67
CA ALA A 279 -27.53 -0.66 -5.13
C ALA A 279 -27.55 0.13 -3.80
N LEU A 280 -26.38 0.40 -3.20
CA LEU A 280 -26.25 1.10 -1.92
C LEU A 280 -25.73 2.53 -2.06
N GLN A 281 -25.42 2.98 -3.28
CA GLN A 281 -25.12 4.38 -3.51
C GLN A 281 -26.44 5.17 -3.53
N PRO A 282 -26.55 6.31 -2.80
CA PRO A 282 -27.72 7.17 -2.93
C PRO A 282 -27.83 7.59 -4.40
N SER A 283 -29.04 7.54 -4.96
CA SER A 283 -29.32 8.02 -6.31
C SER A 283 -28.80 9.46 -6.41
N GLN A 284 -27.80 9.68 -7.27
CA GLN A 284 -27.33 11.04 -7.59
C GLN A 284 -28.41 11.80 -8.35
#